data_AF-A0A7K6S4U0-F1
#
_entry.id   AF-A0A7K6S4U0-F1
#
_cell.length_a   1.000
_cell.length_b   1.000
_cell.length_c   1.000
_cell.angle_alpha   90.00
_cell.angle_beta   90.00
_cell.angle_gamma   90.00
#
_symmetry.space_group_name_H-M   'P 1'
#
loop_
_entity.id
_entity.type
_entity.pdbx_description
1 polymer ?
#
loop_
_entity_poly.entity_id
_entity_poly.type
_entity_poly.pdbx_seq_one_letter_code
_entity_poly.pdbx_strand_id
1 'polypeptide(L)'
;NIICSIVFGNRFDYQDEEFLELLRLMNESFRELSTPWSQVGCGEIRGSGCPPPSPPTALNRIPQLYDMAETILRRFPGPHAKIPRLLARMRSFIARRVRRNAATLEPGNPRDFIDCFLLQMEK
;
A
#
# COMPACT_ATOMS: atom_id res chain seq x y z
N ASN A 1 -11.14 14.73 0.41
CA ASN A 1 -10.81 15.88 -0.46
C ASN A 1 -9.53 16.61 -0.05
N ILE A 2 -9.34 17.00 1.23
CA ILE A 2 -8.12 17.72 1.67
C ILE A 2 -6.82 16.98 1.31
N ILE A 3 -6.71 15.69 1.65
CA ILE A 3 -5.52 14.88 1.30
C ILE A 3 -5.35 14.79 -0.22
N CYS A 4 -6.44 14.62 -0.96
CA CYS A 4 -6.40 14.57 -2.42
C CYS A 4 -5.88 15.87 -3.06
N SER A 5 -6.23 17.04 -2.51
CA SER A 5 -5.70 18.31 -3.00
C SER A 5 -4.22 18.50 -2.72
N ILE A 6 -3.70 17.93 -1.63
CA ILE A 6 -2.27 17.97 -1.32
C ILE A 6 -1.51 16.99 -2.23
N VAL A 7 -2.04 15.76 -2.37
CA VAL A 7 -1.36 14.68 -3.09
C VAL A 7 -1.42 14.86 -4.61
N PHE A 8 -2.55 15.30 -5.16
CA PHE A 8 -2.80 15.36 -6.61
C PHE A 8 -2.97 16.79 -7.15
N GLY A 9 -2.73 17.81 -6.33
CA GLY A 9 -2.87 19.23 -6.68
C GLY A 9 -4.29 19.70 -6.98
N ASN A 10 -5.27 18.80 -6.96
CA ASN A 10 -6.63 19.05 -7.43
C ASN A 10 -7.67 18.58 -6.42
N ARG A 11 -8.75 19.35 -6.30
CA ARG A 11 -9.95 18.94 -5.57
C ARG A 11 -10.84 18.15 -6.52
N PHE A 12 -11.37 17.04 -6.02
CA PHE A 12 -12.33 16.24 -6.77
C PHE A 12 -13.75 16.71 -6.49
N ASP A 13 -14.61 16.62 -7.49
CA ASP A 13 -16.05 16.71 -7.29
C ASP A 13 -16.54 15.50 -6.49
N TYR A 14 -17.57 15.68 -5.67
CA TYR A 14 -18.19 14.59 -4.93
C TYR A 14 -18.97 13.62 -5.82
N GLN A 15 -19.30 14.01 -7.06
CA GLN A 15 -19.92 13.15 -8.08
C GLN A 15 -18.90 12.45 -8.99
N ASP A 16 -17.60 12.73 -8.84
CA ASP A 16 -16.55 12.15 -9.67
C ASP A 16 -16.40 10.64 -9.40
N GLU A 17 -16.60 9.82 -10.43
CA GLU A 17 -16.51 8.36 -10.33
C GLU A 17 -15.11 7.85 -9.93
N GLU A 18 -14.03 8.51 -10.38
CA GLU A 18 -12.64 8.18 -10.02
C GLU A 18 -12.42 8.43 -8.51
N PHE A 19 -12.99 9.52 -7.98
CA PHE A 19 -12.92 9.85 -6.56
C PHE A 19 -13.75 8.89 -5.70
N LEU A 20 -14.96 8.57 -6.14
CA LEU A 20 -15.83 7.60 -5.48
C LEU A 20 -15.22 6.20 -5.47
N GLU A 21 -14.58 5.78 -6.57
CA GLU A 21 -13.83 4.53 -6.63
C GLU A 21 -12.65 4.52 -5.66
N LEU A 22 -11.84 5.58 -5.62
CA LEU A 22 -10.75 5.72 -4.66
C LEU A 22 -11.26 5.62 -3.22
N LEU A 23 -12.35 6.33 -2.90
CA LEU A 23 -12.94 6.31 -1.56
C LEU A 23 -13.46 4.92 -1.18
N ARG A 24 -14.09 4.20 -2.13
CA ARG A 24 -14.52 2.81 -1.94
C ARG A 24 -13.32 1.90 -1.68
N LEU A 25 -12.26 1.98 -2.49
CA LEU A 25 -11.05 1.18 -2.32
C LEU A 25 -10.38 1.45 -0.97
N MET A 26 -10.30 2.72 -0.55
CA MET A 26 -9.75 3.09 0.75
C MET A 26 -10.62 2.54 1.89
N ASN A 27 -11.93 2.71 1.83
CA ASN A 27 -12.83 2.23 2.87
C ASN A 27 -12.81 0.70 2.99
N GLU A 28 -12.80 -0.03 1.86
CA GLU A 28 -12.65 -1.49 1.87
C GLU A 28 -11.29 -1.91 2.43
N SER A 29 -10.22 -1.22 2.06
CA SER A 29 -8.89 -1.49 2.60
C SER A 29 -8.83 -1.24 4.12
N PHE A 30 -9.38 -0.13 4.60
CA PHE A 30 -9.44 0.19 6.04
C PHE A 30 -10.30 -0.82 6.80
N ARG A 31 -11.43 -1.25 6.25
CA ARG A 31 -12.28 -2.28 6.87
C ARG A 31 -11.54 -3.60 7.00
N GLU A 32 -10.86 -4.05 5.95
CA GLU A 32 -10.06 -5.28 6.01
C GLU A 32 -8.88 -5.12 6.99
N LEU A 33 -8.13 -4.01 6.93
CA LEU A 33 -7.01 -3.69 7.83
C LEU A 33 -7.43 -3.56 9.31
N SER A 34 -8.68 -3.18 9.56
CA SER A 34 -9.24 -3.08 10.93
C SER A 34 -9.69 -4.42 11.49
N THR A 35 -9.77 -5.47 10.67
CA THR A 35 -10.10 -6.80 11.18
C THR A 35 -8.99 -7.30 12.10
N PRO A 36 -9.30 -8.00 13.21
CA PRO A 36 -8.29 -8.55 14.12
C PRO A 36 -7.24 -9.41 13.39
N TRP A 37 -7.66 -10.02 12.28
CA TRP A 37 -6.80 -10.80 11.44
C TRP A 37 -5.67 -9.94 10.82
N SER A 38 -5.87 -8.66 10.49
CA SER A 38 -4.88 -7.90 9.69
C SER A 38 -3.59 -7.62 10.46
N GLN A 39 -3.66 -7.65 11.78
CA GLN A 39 -2.49 -7.51 12.65
C GLN A 39 -1.59 -8.76 12.62
N VAL A 40 -2.13 -9.94 12.27
CA VAL A 40 -1.35 -11.18 12.17
C VAL A 40 -0.81 -11.44 10.75
N GLY A 41 -1.30 -10.73 9.72
CA GLY A 41 -0.91 -10.92 8.32
C GLY A 41 -0.03 -9.82 7.72
N CYS A 42 0.34 -8.78 8.50
CA CYS A 42 1.10 -7.63 7.99
C CYS A 42 2.61 -7.89 7.93
N GLY A 43 2.99 -9.09 7.49
CA GLY A 43 4.37 -9.58 7.42
C GLY A 43 4.80 -10.06 6.04
N GLU A 44 4.14 -9.78 4.93
CA GLU A 44 4.66 -10.26 3.64
C GLU A 44 4.18 -9.48 2.40
N ILE A 45 5.02 -8.57 1.90
CA ILE A 45 5.18 -8.34 0.46
C ILE A 45 6.67 -8.20 0.17
N ARG A 46 7.35 -9.31 -0.14
CA ARG A 46 8.34 -9.36 -1.25
C ARG A 46 8.87 -10.77 -1.48
N GLY A 47 8.70 -11.25 -2.70
CA GLY A 47 9.60 -12.25 -3.26
C GLY A 47 10.95 -11.60 -3.55
N SER A 48 11.99 -12.07 -2.88
CA SER A 48 13.38 -12.13 -3.37
C SER A 48 14.28 -12.65 -2.24
N GLY A 49 14.71 -13.93 -2.35
CA GLY A 49 15.82 -14.58 -1.65
C GLY A 49 16.20 -14.11 -0.23
N CYS A 50 15.78 -14.86 0.79
CA CYS A 50 16.43 -14.81 2.11
C CYS A 50 17.23 -16.11 2.35
N PRO A 51 18.47 -16.03 2.87
CA PRO A 51 19.31 -17.19 3.16
C PRO A 51 18.79 -17.94 4.41
N PRO A 52 19.18 -19.22 4.63
CA PRO A 52 18.69 -20.01 5.75
C PRO A 52 19.10 -19.39 7.11
N PRO A 53 18.26 -19.52 8.16
CA PRO A 53 18.48 -18.84 9.44
C PRO A 53 19.67 -19.43 10.21
N SER A 54 20.53 -18.54 10.70
CA SER A 54 21.58 -18.85 11.68
C SER A 54 21.00 -19.09 13.09
N PRO A 55 21.75 -19.75 14.01
CA PRO A 55 21.19 -20.27 15.26
C PRO A 55 20.81 -19.15 16.25
N PRO A 56 19.82 -19.40 17.12
CA PRO A 56 19.11 -18.36 17.86
C PRO A 56 19.87 -17.87 19.10
N THR A 57 20.18 -16.57 19.14
CA THR A 57 20.49 -15.87 20.40
C THR A 57 19.19 -15.36 21.04
N ALA A 58 19.10 -15.46 22.37
CA ALA A 58 17.90 -15.49 23.22
C ALA A 58 16.98 -14.24 23.28
N LEU A 59 16.94 -13.40 22.24
CA LEU A 59 16.06 -12.23 22.14
C LEU A 59 15.24 -12.23 20.83
N ASN A 60 14.80 -13.41 20.40
CA ASN A 60 14.08 -13.64 19.14
C ASN A 60 12.85 -14.54 19.33
N ARG A 61 11.85 -14.09 20.11
CA ARG A 61 10.52 -14.75 20.13
C ARG A 61 9.58 -14.22 19.02
N ILE A 62 9.94 -13.10 18.39
CA ILE A 62 9.19 -12.50 17.27
C ILE A 62 9.21 -13.39 16.00
N PRO A 63 10.34 -14.02 15.58
CA PRO A 63 10.38 -14.82 14.35
C PRO A 63 9.48 -16.06 14.37
N GLN A 64 9.36 -16.74 15.51
CA GLN A 64 8.51 -17.94 15.64
C GLN A 64 7.02 -17.62 15.52
N LEU A 65 6.62 -16.40 15.87
CA LEU A 65 5.24 -15.93 15.71
C LEU A 65 4.90 -15.68 14.24
N TYR A 66 5.87 -15.20 13.45
CA TYR A 66 5.73 -15.03 12.00
C TYR A 66 5.64 -16.39 11.28
N ASP A 67 6.50 -17.36 11.62
CA ASP A 67 6.45 -18.73 11.05
C ASP A 67 5.11 -19.43 11.34
N MET A 68 4.57 -19.23 12.54
CA MET A 68 3.25 -19.76 12.91
C MET A 68 2.13 -19.08 12.12
N ALA A 69 2.23 -17.76 11.89
CA ALA A 69 1.26 -17.01 11.11
C ALA A 69 1.20 -17.49 9.66
N GLU A 70 2.32 -17.81 9.02
CA GLU A 70 2.35 -18.35 7.64
C GLU A 70 1.58 -19.68 7.54
N THR A 71 1.78 -20.58 8.52
CA THR A 71 1.11 -21.89 8.57
C THR A 71 -0.39 -21.75 8.82
N ILE A 72 -0.81 -20.84 9.70
CA ILE A 72 -2.22 -20.57 10.01
C ILE A 72 -2.91 -19.87 8.83
N LEU A 73 -2.25 -18.89 8.19
CA LEU A 73 -2.76 -18.16 7.03
C LEU A 73 -2.91 -19.06 5.79
N ARG A 74 -2.05 -20.07 5.60
CA ARG A 74 -2.23 -21.10 4.56
C ARG A 74 -3.36 -22.08 4.88
N ARG A 75 -3.67 -22.31 6.16
CA ARG A 75 -4.70 -23.28 6.58
C ARG A 75 -6.11 -22.68 6.63
N PHE A 76 -6.25 -21.38 6.90
CA PHE A 76 -7.53 -20.68 6.97
C PHE A 76 -7.54 -19.43 6.07
N PRO A 77 -8.05 -19.54 4.83
CA PRO A 77 -8.21 -18.39 3.94
C PRO A 77 -9.27 -17.45 4.51
N GLY A 78 -8.83 -16.48 5.31
CA GLY A 78 -9.69 -15.46 5.91
C GLY A 78 -10.01 -14.30 4.94
N PRO A 79 -10.72 -13.28 5.43
CA PRO A 79 -11.06 -12.06 4.68
C PRO A 79 -9.86 -11.40 3.98
N HIS A 80 -8.66 -11.60 4.52
CA HIS A 80 -7.36 -11.17 3.98
C HIS A 80 -7.01 -11.61 2.59
N ALA A 81 -7.60 -12.69 2.09
CA ALA A 81 -7.42 -13.08 0.70
C ALA A 81 -7.82 -11.94 -0.27
N LYS A 82 -8.65 -10.98 0.18
CA LYS A 82 -9.04 -9.79 -0.58
C LYS A 82 -8.01 -8.66 -0.53
N ILE A 83 -7.16 -8.59 0.50
CA ILE A 83 -6.20 -7.50 0.72
C ILE A 83 -5.23 -7.33 -0.47
N PRO A 84 -4.59 -8.40 -1.00
CA PRO A 84 -3.71 -8.26 -2.15
C PRO A 84 -4.41 -7.66 -3.37
N ARG A 85 -5.67 -8.05 -3.60
CA ARG A 85 -6.49 -7.54 -4.71
C ARG A 85 -6.85 -6.06 -4.53
N LEU A 86 -7.22 -5.66 -3.30
CA LEU A 86 -7.54 -4.26 -2.96
C LEU A 86 -6.31 -3.36 -3.10
N LEU A 87 -5.17 -3.80 -2.56
CA LEU A 87 -3.90 -3.09 -2.68
C LEU A 87 -3.43 -3.00 -4.13
N ALA A 88 -3.59 -4.07 -4.93
CA ALA A 88 -3.27 -4.03 -6.35
C ALA A 88 -4.09 -2.98 -7.11
N ARG A 89 -5.41 -2.88 -6.84
CA ARG A 89 -6.27 -1.84 -7.42
C ARG A 89 -5.85 -0.44 -7.00
N MET A 90 -5.60 -0.22 -5.71
CA MET A 90 -5.15 1.08 -5.20
C MET A 90 -3.79 1.48 -5.78
N ARG A 91 -2.84 0.55 -5.87
CA ARG A 91 -1.55 0.75 -6.53
C ARG A 91 -1.71 1.13 -8.00
N SER A 92 -2.64 0.48 -8.72
CA SER A 92 -2.90 0.81 -10.13
C SER A 92 -3.44 2.24 -10.30
N PHE A 93 -4.32 2.68 -9.41
CA PHE A 93 -4.84 4.05 -9.40
C PHE A 93 -3.71 5.07 -9.19
N ILE A 94 -2.91 4.87 -8.12
CA ILE A 94 -1.79 5.75 -7.79
C ILE A 94 -0.77 5.76 -8.93
N ALA A 95 -0.43 4.60 -9.49
CA ALA A 95 0.50 4.50 -10.61
C ALA A 95 0.00 5.27 -11.85
N ARG A 96 -1.29 5.25 -12.17
CA ARG A 96 -1.86 6.07 -13.25
C ARG A 96 -1.70 7.57 -13.01
N ARG A 97 -1.85 8.02 -11.75
CA ARG A 97 -1.67 9.43 -11.37
C ARG A 97 -0.21 9.84 -11.43
N VAL A 98 0.67 9.05 -10.84
CA VAL A 98 2.13 9.27 -10.88
C VAL A 98 2.65 9.35 -12.31
N ARG A 99 2.20 8.46 -13.21
CA ARG A 99 2.60 8.51 -14.62
C ARG A 99 2.13 9.79 -15.33
N ARG A 100 0.93 10.28 -15.04
CA ARG A 100 0.42 11.54 -15.63
C ARG A 100 1.24 12.74 -15.18
N ASN A 101 1.60 12.77 -13.90
CA ASN A 101 2.49 13.80 -13.35
C ASN A 101 3.88 13.72 -13.97
N ALA A 102 4.48 12.53 -14.01
CA ALA A 102 5.80 12.31 -14.61
C ALA A 102 5.86 12.72 -16.09
N ALA A 103 4.80 12.48 -16.87
CA ALA A 103 4.75 12.88 -18.29
C ALA A 103 4.71 14.40 -18.51
N THR A 104 4.38 15.17 -17.49
CA THR A 104 4.23 16.64 -17.55
C THR A 104 5.07 17.34 -16.47
N LEU A 105 6.10 16.67 -15.95
CA LEU A 105 6.90 17.13 -14.83
C LEU A 105 7.86 18.24 -15.27
N GLU A 106 7.82 19.36 -14.56
CA GLU A 106 8.75 20.48 -14.77
C GLU A 106 9.62 20.68 -13.52
N PRO A 107 10.95 20.46 -13.60
CA PRO A 107 11.84 20.51 -12.43
C PRO A 107 11.87 21.84 -11.67
N GLY A 108 11.48 22.95 -12.30
CA GLY A 108 11.42 24.28 -11.69
C GLY A 108 10.07 24.63 -11.07
N ASN A 109 9.03 23.82 -11.25
CA ASN A 109 7.66 24.17 -10.89
C ASN A 109 6.85 22.95 -10.41
N PRO A 110 7.13 22.42 -9.20
CA PRO A 110 6.38 21.29 -8.66
C PRO A 110 4.94 21.69 -8.33
N ARG A 111 3.96 21.01 -8.93
CA ARG A 111 2.54 21.38 -8.82
C ARG A 111 1.85 20.72 -7.62
N ASP A 112 2.33 19.55 -7.23
CA ASP A 112 1.76 18.77 -6.14
C ASP A 112 2.80 17.88 -5.46
N PHE A 113 2.35 17.12 -4.45
CA PHE A 113 3.21 16.23 -3.69
C PHE A 113 3.85 15.12 -4.54
N ILE A 114 3.19 14.66 -5.60
CA ILE A 114 3.75 13.65 -6.50
C ILE A 114 4.95 14.24 -7.24
N ASP A 115 4.84 15.46 -7.77
CA ASP A 115 5.95 16.15 -8.45
C ASP A 115 7.15 16.31 -7.50
N CYS A 116 6.91 16.72 -6.24
CA CYS A 116 7.95 16.81 -5.22
C CYS A 116 8.66 15.46 -4.97
N PHE A 117 7.90 14.36 -4.89
CA PHE A 117 8.47 13.03 -4.69
C PHE A 117 9.28 12.54 -5.90
N LEU A 118 8.82 12.81 -7.11
CA LEU A 118 9.53 12.45 -8.34
C LEU A 118 10.88 13.19 -8.42
N LEU A 119 10.90 14.49 -8.13
CA LEU A 119 12.14 15.28 -8.12
C LEU A 119 13.12 14.84 -7.02
N GLN A 120 12.60 14.32 -5.90
CA GLN A 120 13.44 13.75 -4.85
C GLN A 120 14.07 12.41 -5.27
N MET A 121 13.41 11.62 -6.12
CA MET A 121 13.94 10.33 -6.60
C MET A 121 14.96 10.47 -7.73
N GLU A 122 14.96 11.59 -8.46
CA GLU A 122 15.96 11.89 -9.49
C GLU A 122 17.28 12.45 -8.91
N LYS A 123 17.30 12.83 -7.63
CA LYS A 123 18.50 13.23 -6.89
C LYS A 123 19.24 12.04 -6.29
#